data_AF-A0A9P8HPM7-F1
#
_entry.id   AF-A0A9P8HPM7-F1
#
_cell.length_a   1.000
_cell.length_b   1.000
_cell.length_c   1.000
_cell.angle_alpha   90.00
_cell.angle_beta   90.00
_cell.angle_gamma   90.00
#
_symmetry.space_group_name_H-M   'P 1'
#
loop_
_entity.id
_entity.type
_entity.pdbx_description
1 polymer ?
#
loop_
_entity_poly.entity_id
_entity_poly.type
_entity_poly.pdbx_seq_one_letter_code
_entity_poly.pdbx_strand_id
1 'polypeptide(L)'
;MALNLNDPNGLVNLHNLAQEVENIAPDDKSVPIVFGWGAPLFGAINYFGGEIDIATLLANRGYTVIVASIAPISTNWERAWRDDWAISVTTLGTPHRGTTIIDVLESFVDRQLSAAVGLIARLFATASFYPPEKRAFDLQLDHWGICRNTGETFQGMLERLESPDGPVWKWLYSKNNGFYDNSIEGVHELSQKTINTSPNIFYFSLSFHATKPFPTDWPDWGKVALNEFPFKTGIPIPFLGQLTNMVVNGAWAFLPAIVDFPAFVQWITQSVITRVLRIQGYNMKLPSPGEYIPREDVIPIMMPTVYAMGGQQLTQAQREILEPGFEDWLQNDGIVNTASMLGPRGSVRNVSSLPDVDFSIPGKRGVYWHLGVNDTMDHADEIGIFIERDTVRPHTFCC
;
A
#
# COMPACT_ATOMS: atom_id res chain seq x y z
N MET A 1 35.69 -15.33 2.43
CA MET A 1 34.86 -15.43 1.21
C MET A 1 33.67 -14.53 1.46
N ALA A 2 33.34 -13.60 0.57
CA ALA A 2 32.12 -12.80 0.70
C ALA A 2 30.91 -13.75 0.63
N LEU A 3 29.96 -13.61 1.56
CA LEU A 3 28.73 -14.41 1.56
C LEU A 3 27.85 -13.93 0.38
N ASN A 4 27.12 -14.85 -0.27
CA ASN A 4 26.27 -14.49 -1.40
C ASN A 4 24.98 -13.85 -0.89
N LEU A 5 24.76 -12.56 -1.18
CA LEU A 5 23.53 -11.82 -0.85
C LEU A 5 22.48 -11.83 -1.98
N ASN A 6 22.75 -12.54 -3.08
CA ASN A 6 21.89 -12.65 -4.26
C ASN A 6 21.39 -14.09 -4.46
N ASP A 7 21.07 -14.80 -3.38
CA ASP A 7 20.39 -16.09 -3.43
C ASP A 7 18.91 -15.88 -3.83
N PRO A 8 18.32 -16.76 -4.66
CA PRO A 8 16.89 -16.71 -4.98
C PRO A 8 15.98 -16.86 -3.75
N ASN A 9 16.51 -17.39 -2.63
CA ASN A 9 15.82 -17.49 -1.36
C ASN A 9 16.19 -16.30 -0.44
N GLY A 10 15.23 -15.40 -0.21
CA GLY A 10 15.39 -14.23 0.65
C GLY A 10 15.83 -14.55 2.09
N LEU A 11 15.46 -15.72 2.64
CA LEU A 11 15.89 -16.16 3.98
C LEU A 11 17.40 -16.44 4.04
N VAL A 12 17.95 -17.01 2.96
CA VAL A 12 19.39 -17.26 2.85
C VAL A 12 20.13 -15.94 2.77
N ASN A 13 19.62 -14.97 2.00
CA ASN A 13 20.19 -13.62 1.95
C ASN A 13 20.17 -12.92 3.31
N LEU A 14 19.06 -13.02 4.04
CA LEU A 14 18.95 -12.43 5.38
C LEU A 14 19.92 -13.08 6.37
N HIS A 15 20.07 -14.40 6.34
CA HIS A 15 21.02 -15.12 7.19
C HIS A 15 22.47 -14.77 6.85
N ASN A 16 22.80 -14.70 5.56
CA ASN A 16 24.12 -14.30 5.07
C ASN A 16 24.43 -12.86 5.44
N LEU A 17 23.45 -11.96 5.35
CA LEU A 17 23.58 -10.57 5.77
C LEU A 17 23.85 -10.46 7.27
N ALA A 18 23.09 -11.19 8.09
CA ALA A 18 23.30 -11.29 9.53
C ALA A 18 24.75 -11.67 9.88
N GLN A 19 25.27 -12.72 9.24
CA GLN A 19 26.66 -13.17 9.45
C GLN A 19 27.68 -12.14 8.94
N GLU A 20 27.40 -11.47 7.81
CA GLU A 20 28.29 -10.45 7.29
C GLU A 20 28.36 -9.24 8.23
N VAL A 21 27.21 -8.76 8.73
CA VAL A 21 27.12 -7.70 9.74
C VAL A 21 27.94 -8.05 10.98
N GLU A 22 27.79 -9.27 11.51
CA GLU A 22 28.53 -9.75 12.70
C GLU A 22 30.05 -9.74 12.48
N ASN A 23 30.51 -9.95 11.24
CA ASN A 23 31.94 -9.98 10.91
C ASN A 23 32.55 -8.59 10.65
N ILE A 24 31.75 -7.61 10.24
CA ILE A 24 32.24 -6.27 9.83
C ILE A 24 31.88 -5.15 10.80
N ALA A 25 30.85 -5.34 11.64
CA ALA A 25 30.42 -4.34 12.59
C ALA A 25 31.45 -4.22 13.72
N PRO A 26 31.96 -3.01 14.03
CA PRO A 26 32.73 -2.77 15.24
C PRO A 26 31.89 -3.10 16.47
N ASP A 27 32.50 -3.69 17.51
CA ASP A 27 31.84 -4.08 18.77
C ASP A 27 31.11 -2.91 19.48
N ASP A 28 31.38 -1.67 19.09
CA ASP A 28 30.90 -0.43 19.72
C ASP A 28 29.97 0.45 18.86
N LYS A 29 29.55 0.01 17.65
CA LYS A 29 28.72 0.84 16.75
C LYS A 29 27.38 0.21 16.41
N SER A 30 26.31 0.99 16.55
CA SER A 30 25.00 0.67 15.99
C SER A 30 25.00 0.84 14.47
N VAL A 31 24.54 -0.18 13.75
CA VAL A 31 24.44 -0.18 12.28
C VAL A 31 22.96 -0.17 11.91
N PRO A 32 22.40 0.93 11.38
CA PRO A 32 21.05 0.91 10.82
C PRO A 32 20.96 -0.07 9.65
N ILE A 33 20.02 -1.01 9.77
CA ILE A 33 19.61 -1.91 8.70
C ILE A 33 18.24 -1.43 8.19
N VAL A 34 18.14 -1.23 6.89
CA VAL A 34 16.89 -0.83 6.24
C VAL A 34 16.43 -1.92 5.29
N PHE A 35 15.15 -2.27 5.34
CA PHE A 35 14.57 -3.42 4.63
C PHE A 35 13.75 -2.98 3.42
N GLY A 36 14.08 -3.49 2.24
CA GLY A 36 13.41 -3.12 0.99
C GLY A 36 13.56 -4.17 -0.10
N TRP A 37 13.20 -3.84 -1.34
CA TRP A 37 13.66 -4.64 -2.47
C TRP A 37 15.15 -4.35 -2.73
N GLY A 38 15.95 -5.40 -2.97
CA GLY A 38 17.41 -5.29 -3.03
C GLY A 38 17.93 -4.53 -4.25
N ALA A 39 17.78 -5.12 -5.43
CA ALA A 39 18.28 -4.51 -6.66
C ALA A 39 17.39 -3.33 -7.12
N PRO A 40 17.96 -2.29 -7.74
CA PRO A 40 17.17 -1.18 -8.27
C PRO A 40 16.09 -1.67 -9.25
N LEU A 41 14.88 -1.15 -9.10
CA LEU A 41 13.76 -1.40 -10.00
C LEU A 41 14.15 -0.91 -11.41
N PHE A 42 14.00 -1.79 -12.41
CA PHE A 42 14.50 -1.57 -13.78
C PHE A 42 16.00 -1.26 -13.89
N GLY A 43 16.80 -1.59 -12.86
CA GLY A 43 18.22 -1.27 -12.82
C GLY A 43 18.53 0.22 -12.64
N ALA A 44 17.53 1.05 -12.32
CA ALA A 44 17.69 2.51 -12.28
C ALA A 44 17.09 3.18 -11.02
N ILE A 45 16.09 2.58 -10.37
CA ILE A 45 15.34 3.21 -9.27
C ILE A 45 15.59 2.43 -7.98
N ASN A 46 16.34 3.01 -7.04
CA ASN A 46 16.56 2.41 -5.72
C ASN A 46 15.27 2.38 -4.90
N TYR A 47 15.09 1.35 -4.07
CA TYR A 47 13.99 1.34 -3.11
C TYR A 47 14.08 2.52 -2.14
N PHE A 48 15.25 2.67 -1.50
CA PHE A 48 15.53 3.80 -0.62
C PHE A 48 16.12 4.96 -1.40
N GLY A 49 15.21 5.77 -1.97
CA GLY A 49 15.42 7.11 -2.46
C GLY A 49 15.38 7.27 -3.96
N GLY A 50 14.89 6.26 -4.70
CA GLY A 50 14.69 6.35 -6.14
C GLY A 50 15.99 6.67 -6.88
N GLU A 51 16.07 7.85 -7.47
CA GLU A 51 17.29 8.34 -8.14
C GLU A 51 18.41 8.74 -7.15
N ILE A 52 18.05 9.12 -5.93
CA ILE A 52 18.99 9.48 -4.86
C ILE A 52 19.18 8.26 -3.96
N ASP A 53 20.37 7.66 -3.93
CA ASP A 53 20.64 6.57 -3.00
C ASP A 53 20.78 7.11 -1.56
N ILE A 54 19.71 6.95 -0.76
CA ILE A 54 19.66 7.38 0.65
C ILE A 54 20.71 6.64 1.48
N ALA A 55 20.97 5.37 1.21
CA ALA A 55 21.96 4.59 1.94
C ALA A 55 23.37 5.14 1.70
N THR A 56 23.71 5.45 0.45
CA THR A 56 24.98 6.12 0.10
C THR A 56 25.06 7.52 0.71
N LEU A 57 23.97 8.28 0.73
CA LEU A 57 23.92 9.61 1.33
C LEU A 57 24.19 9.60 2.84
N LEU A 58 23.69 8.59 3.54
CA LEU A 58 23.95 8.36 4.97
C LEU A 58 25.38 7.85 5.20
N ALA A 59 25.87 6.94 4.36
CA ALA A 59 27.26 6.46 4.39
C ALA A 59 28.27 7.62 4.25
N ASN A 60 28.03 8.54 3.31
CA ASN A 60 28.85 9.73 3.11
C ASN A 60 28.80 10.71 4.30
N ARG A 61 27.78 10.64 5.15
CA ARG A 61 27.67 11.40 6.41
C ARG A 61 28.27 10.67 7.62
N GLY A 62 28.87 9.50 7.41
CA GLY A 62 29.55 8.72 8.44
C GLY A 62 28.67 7.69 9.16
N TYR A 63 27.45 7.44 8.68
CA TYR A 63 26.59 6.37 9.20
C TYR A 63 26.84 5.07 8.46
N THR A 64 27.08 3.96 9.15
CA THR A 64 27.13 2.65 8.50
C THR A 64 25.69 2.21 8.18
N VAL A 65 25.34 2.05 6.91
CA VAL A 65 23.98 1.63 6.50
C VAL A 65 24.05 0.31 5.74
N ILE A 66 23.14 -0.60 6.05
CA ILE A 66 22.98 -1.87 5.35
C ILE A 66 21.58 -1.95 4.77
N VAL A 67 21.49 -2.24 3.47
CA VAL A 67 20.22 -2.46 2.77
C VAL A 67 19.97 -3.95 2.66
N ALA A 68 18.95 -4.44 3.38
CA ALA A 68 18.55 -5.84 3.34
C ALA A 68 17.44 -6.04 2.29
N SER A 69 17.68 -6.93 1.32
CA SER A 69 16.65 -7.35 0.37
C SER A 69 15.72 -8.37 1.01
N ILE A 70 14.42 -8.09 1.00
CA ILE A 70 13.39 -9.04 1.43
C ILE A 70 12.30 -9.20 0.37
N ALA A 71 11.69 -10.39 0.35
CA ALA A 71 10.67 -10.72 -0.64
C ALA A 71 9.42 -9.84 -0.45
N PRO A 72 9.00 -9.07 -1.48
CA PRO A 72 7.99 -8.02 -1.32
C PRO A 72 6.62 -8.58 -0.92
N ILE A 73 6.32 -9.81 -1.31
CA ILE A 73 5.01 -10.44 -1.14
C ILE A 73 5.07 -11.86 -0.51
N SER A 74 6.18 -12.21 0.12
CA SER A 74 6.26 -13.39 1.00
C SER A 74 5.68 -13.10 2.39
N THR A 75 5.54 -14.15 3.22
CA THR A 75 5.01 -14.00 4.58
C THR A 75 5.96 -13.22 5.50
N ASN A 76 5.40 -12.58 6.53
CA ASN A 76 6.14 -11.92 7.60
C ASN A 76 7.01 -12.92 8.38
N TRP A 77 6.56 -14.17 8.52
CA TRP A 77 7.38 -15.23 9.14
C TRP A 77 8.64 -15.52 8.33
N GLU A 78 8.53 -15.57 7.00
CA GLU A 78 9.67 -15.72 6.07
C GLU A 78 10.56 -14.46 6.01
N ARG A 79 10.14 -13.35 6.62
CA ARG A 79 10.87 -12.08 6.69
C ARG A 79 11.36 -11.73 8.10
N ALA A 80 11.12 -12.60 9.08
CA ALA A 80 11.34 -12.30 10.50
C ALA A 80 12.83 -12.27 10.91
N TRP A 81 13.12 -11.48 11.95
CA TRP A 81 14.45 -11.28 12.52
C TRP A 81 14.52 -11.75 13.99
N ARG A 82 15.74 -11.85 14.55
CA ARG A 82 15.98 -12.23 15.96
C ARG A 82 15.96 -11.02 16.91
N ASP A 83 15.18 -11.15 17.97
CA ASP A 83 14.91 -10.10 18.98
C ASP A 83 16.17 -9.60 19.72
N ASP A 84 17.15 -10.46 19.96
CA ASP A 84 18.34 -10.14 20.77
C ASP A 84 19.39 -9.25 20.06
N TRP A 85 19.23 -8.98 18.76
CA TRP A 85 20.24 -8.25 17.96
C TRP A 85 19.82 -6.81 17.62
N ALA A 86 18.56 -6.45 17.86
CA ALA A 86 18.04 -5.12 17.51
C ALA A 86 18.13 -4.16 18.69
N ILE A 87 18.69 -2.97 18.45
CA ILE A 87 18.65 -1.86 19.43
C ILE A 87 17.35 -1.08 19.28
N SER A 88 16.95 -0.80 18.03
CA SER A 88 15.73 -0.08 17.71
C SER A 88 15.12 -0.55 16.40
N VAL A 89 13.80 -0.39 16.28
CA VAL A 89 13.01 -0.60 15.07
C VAL A 89 12.24 0.69 14.78
N THR A 90 12.41 1.23 13.57
CA THR A 90 11.64 2.37 13.09
C THR A 90 10.79 1.92 11.91
N THR A 91 9.49 2.19 11.98
CA THR A 91 8.53 1.81 10.94
C THR A 91 7.91 3.05 10.30
N LEU A 92 7.93 3.10 8.97
CA LEU A 92 7.29 4.13 8.14
C LEU A 92 6.11 3.45 7.42
N GLY A 93 4.93 4.07 7.42
CA GLY A 93 3.78 3.63 6.62
C GLY A 93 3.32 2.18 6.88
N THR A 94 3.69 1.60 8.03
CA THR A 94 3.60 0.15 8.23
C THR A 94 2.20 -0.30 8.67
N PRO A 95 1.60 -1.35 8.07
CA PRO A 95 0.25 -1.80 8.41
C PRO A 95 0.24 -2.65 9.70
N HIS A 96 0.54 -2.05 10.87
CA HIS A 96 0.60 -2.78 12.15
C HIS A 96 -0.72 -3.42 12.59
N ARG A 97 -1.82 -3.09 11.90
CA ARG A 97 -3.16 -3.66 12.11
C ARG A 97 -3.82 -4.06 10.80
N GLY A 98 -3.01 -4.26 9.76
CA GLY A 98 -3.44 -4.57 8.41
C GLY A 98 -3.86 -3.34 7.59
N THR A 99 -4.21 -3.57 6.34
CA THR A 99 -4.65 -2.54 5.38
C THR A 99 -5.88 -3.01 4.61
N THR A 100 -6.75 -2.05 4.26
CA THR A 100 -7.94 -2.29 3.43
C THR A 100 -7.65 -2.31 1.93
N ILE A 101 -6.39 -2.12 1.51
CA ILE A 101 -6.03 -2.22 0.08
C ILE A 101 -6.35 -3.63 -0.47
N ILE A 102 -6.27 -4.66 0.36
CA ILE A 102 -6.60 -6.04 -0.04
C ILE A 102 -8.09 -6.15 -0.37
N ASP A 103 -8.97 -5.59 0.47
CA ASP A 103 -10.42 -5.52 0.21
C ASP A 103 -10.73 -4.71 -1.07
N VAL A 104 -9.99 -3.62 -1.30
CA VAL A 104 -10.09 -2.79 -2.52
C VAL A 104 -9.75 -3.62 -3.76
N LEU A 105 -8.64 -4.35 -3.75
CA LEU A 105 -8.20 -5.15 -4.89
C LEU A 105 -9.19 -6.29 -5.19
N GLU A 106 -9.73 -6.93 -4.15
CA GLU A 106 -10.75 -7.97 -4.29
C GLU A 106 -12.07 -7.41 -4.84
N SER A 107 -12.52 -6.25 -4.35
CA SER A 107 -13.78 -5.65 -4.78
C SER A 107 -13.72 -5.04 -6.19
N PHE A 108 -12.54 -4.61 -6.65
CA PHE A 108 -12.32 -4.06 -7.98
C PHE A 108 -12.54 -5.13 -9.07
N VAL A 109 -12.07 -6.34 -8.80
CA VAL A 109 -12.23 -7.47 -9.71
C VAL A 109 -13.57 -8.14 -9.41
N ASP A 110 -14.63 -7.70 -10.10
CA ASP A 110 -16.00 -8.24 -10.02
C ASP A 110 -16.12 -9.66 -10.62
N ARG A 111 -15.17 -10.54 -10.30
CA ARG A 111 -15.03 -11.87 -10.90
C ARG A 111 -14.91 -12.92 -9.80
N GLN A 112 -15.38 -14.12 -10.15
CA GLN A 112 -15.05 -15.32 -9.42
C GLN A 112 -13.52 -15.45 -9.36
N LEU A 113 -12.99 -15.72 -8.16
CA LEU A 113 -11.57 -15.68 -7.81
C LEU A 113 -10.67 -16.49 -8.78
N SER A 114 -11.21 -17.48 -9.49
CA SER A 114 -10.55 -18.21 -10.60
C SER A 114 -10.11 -17.32 -11.78
N ALA A 115 -10.83 -16.24 -12.10
CA ALA A 115 -10.44 -15.30 -13.15
C ALA A 115 -9.47 -14.20 -12.66
N ALA A 116 -9.42 -13.94 -11.34
CA ALA A 116 -8.41 -13.09 -10.73
C ALA A 116 -7.05 -13.78 -10.70
N VAL A 117 -7.02 -15.10 -10.43
CA VAL A 117 -5.81 -15.93 -10.56
C VAL A 117 -5.19 -15.79 -11.94
N GLY A 118 -5.99 -15.83 -13.02
CA GLY A 118 -5.48 -15.67 -14.38
C GLY A 118 -4.76 -14.34 -14.62
N LEU A 119 -5.31 -13.24 -14.11
CA LEU A 119 -4.67 -11.91 -14.23
C LEU A 119 -3.36 -11.83 -13.42
N ILE A 120 -3.40 -12.27 -12.16
CA ILE A 120 -2.23 -12.28 -11.27
C ILE A 120 -1.15 -13.19 -11.84
N ALA A 121 -1.53 -14.35 -12.37
CA ALA A 121 -0.61 -15.29 -12.98
C ALA A 121 0.10 -14.71 -14.21
N ARG A 122 -0.57 -13.91 -15.03
CA ARG A 122 0.06 -13.19 -16.16
C ARG A 122 1.06 -12.15 -15.71
N LEU A 123 0.72 -11.39 -14.66
CA LEU A 123 1.62 -10.42 -14.06
C LEU A 123 2.87 -11.12 -13.48
N PHE A 124 2.66 -12.20 -12.73
CA PHE A 124 3.74 -12.98 -12.12
C PHE A 124 4.60 -13.69 -13.18
N ALA A 125 4.00 -14.22 -14.24
CA ALA A 125 4.75 -14.78 -15.37
C ALA A 125 5.67 -13.72 -15.98
N THR A 126 5.15 -12.51 -16.20
CA THR A 126 5.92 -11.40 -16.78
C THR A 126 7.09 -11.00 -15.87
N ALA A 127 6.86 -10.91 -14.56
CA ALA A 127 7.88 -10.55 -13.58
C ALA A 127 8.94 -11.65 -13.40
N SER A 128 8.55 -12.93 -13.47
CA SER A 128 9.39 -14.07 -13.09
C SER A 128 9.91 -14.91 -14.26
N PHE A 129 9.67 -14.52 -15.52
CA PHE A 129 10.09 -15.31 -16.69
C PHE A 129 11.60 -15.37 -16.87
N TYR A 130 12.30 -14.28 -16.58
CA TYR A 130 13.75 -14.24 -16.66
C TYR A 130 14.40 -14.76 -15.37
N PRO A 131 15.66 -15.23 -15.43
CA PRO A 131 16.46 -15.49 -14.22
C PRO A 131 16.46 -14.28 -13.28
N PRO A 132 16.53 -14.48 -11.94
CA PRO A 132 16.44 -13.39 -10.95
C PRO A 132 17.29 -12.16 -11.28
N GLU A 133 18.54 -12.36 -11.71
CA GLU A 133 19.49 -11.30 -12.06
C GLU A 133 19.11 -10.46 -13.29
N LYS A 134 18.07 -10.86 -14.03
CA LYS A 134 17.53 -10.16 -15.20
C LYS A 134 16.09 -9.70 -15.02
N ARG A 135 15.48 -9.92 -13.85
CA ARG A 135 14.11 -9.48 -13.57
C ARG A 135 14.12 -7.98 -13.32
N ALA A 136 13.22 -7.25 -13.98
CA ALA A 136 13.05 -5.81 -13.74
C ALA A 136 12.52 -5.54 -12.32
N PHE A 137 11.72 -6.47 -11.81
CA PHE A 137 11.21 -6.52 -10.45
C PHE A 137 11.15 -7.98 -10.02
N ASP A 138 11.89 -8.36 -8.98
CA ASP A 138 11.92 -9.73 -8.50
C ASP A 138 10.90 -9.94 -7.38
N LEU A 139 9.88 -10.77 -7.65
CA LEU A 139 8.87 -11.15 -6.66
C LEU A 139 9.43 -12.10 -5.59
N GLN A 140 10.56 -12.75 -5.85
CA GLN A 140 11.19 -13.74 -4.96
C GLN A 140 10.26 -14.93 -4.58
N LEU A 141 9.35 -15.30 -5.50
CA LEU A 141 8.37 -16.39 -5.32
C LEU A 141 8.80 -17.72 -5.94
N ASP A 142 10.09 -17.90 -6.25
CA ASP A 142 10.61 -19.10 -6.91
C ASP A 142 10.35 -20.37 -6.10
N HIS A 143 10.35 -20.27 -4.76
CA HIS A 143 10.04 -21.35 -3.82
C HIS A 143 8.59 -21.83 -3.90
N TRP A 144 7.66 -21.01 -4.41
CA TRP A 144 6.29 -21.41 -4.73
C TRP A 144 6.17 -22.09 -6.10
N GLY A 145 7.27 -22.19 -6.85
CA GLY A 145 7.25 -22.59 -8.26
C GLY A 145 6.79 -21.48 -9.20
N ILE A 146 6.76 -20.22 -8.75
CA ILE A 146 6.41 -19.04 -9.56
C ILE A 146 7.69 -18.47 -10.19
N CYS A 147 8.29 -19.30 -11.03
CA CYS A 147 9.52 -19.02 -11.78
C CYS A 147 9.51 -19.85 -13.06
N ARG A 148 10.33 -19.47 -14.04
CA ARG A 148 10.46 -20.23 -15.30
C ARG A 148 11.18 -21.56 -15.07
N ASN A 149 10.59 -22.66 -15.54
CA ASN A 149 11.28 -23.96 -15.56
C ASN A 149 12.37 -24.02 -16.66
N THR A 150 13.34 -24.92 -16.49
CA THR A 150 14.41 -25.11 -17.49
C THR A 150 13.83 -25.45 -18.86
N GLY A 151 14.12 -24.62 -19.86
CA GLY A 151 13.65 -24.80 -21.24
C GLY A 151 12.18 -24.42 -21.49
N GLU A 152 11.45 -23.96 -20.47
CA GLU A 152 10.03 -23.61 -20.60
C GLU A 152 9.83 -22.38 -21.49
N THR A 153 8.80 -22.38 -22.35
CA THR A 153 8.41 -21.20 -23.13
C THR A 153 7.61 -20.23 -22.26
N PHE A 154 7.52 -18.95 -22.65
CA PHE A 154 6.68 -17.98 -21.92
C PHE A 154 5.22 -18.44 -21.85
N GLN A 155 4.70 -18.95 -22.96
CA GLN A 155 3.35 -19.49 -23.04
C GLN A 155 3.17 -20.72 -22.13
N GLY A 156 4.15 -21.62 -22.07
CA GLY A 156 4.09 -22.77 -21.16
C GLY A 156 4.10 -22.36 -19.69
N MET A 157 4.88 -21.35 -19.33
CA MET A 157 4.85 -20.78 -17.98
C MET A 157 3.49 -20.17 -17.66
N LEU A 158 2.90 -19.40 -18.58
CA LEU A 158 1.55 -18.85 -18.40
C LEU A 158 0.51 -19.94 -18.14
N GLU A 159 0.45 -20.96 -18.98
CA GLU A 159 -0.50 -22.07 -18.84
C GLU A 159 -0.36 -22.78 -17.49
N ARG A 160 0.88 -22.96 -17.01
CA ARG A 160 1.16 -23.56 -15.70
C ARG A 160 0.79 -22.65 -14.54
N LEU A 161 1.06 -21.35 -14.63
CA LEU A 161 0.74 -20.40 -13.55
C LEU A 161 -0.77 -20.14 -13.47
N GLU A 162 -1.48 -20.16 -14.60
CA GLU A 162 -2.94 -20.01 -14.69
C GLU A 162 -3.70 -21.31 -14.36
N SER A 163 -3.02 -22.46 -14.26
CA SER A 163 -3.71 -23.74 -14.08
C SER A 163 -4.49 -23.79 -12.77
N PRO A 164 -5.67 -24.45 -12.73
CA PRO A 164 -6.31 -24.82 -11.48
C PRO A 164 -5.31 -25.55 -10.57
N ASP A 165 -5.29 -25.23 -9.28
CA ASP A 165 -4.33 -25.74 -8.29
C ASP A 165 -2.84 -25.51 -8.66
N GLY A 166 -2.58 -24.60 -9.60
CA GLY A 166 -1.24 -24.18 -10.00
C GLY A 166 -0.54 -23.33 -8.94
N PRO A 167 0.73 -22.95 -9.16
CA PRO A 167 1.52 -22.18 -8.21
C PRO A 167 0.85 -20.88 -7.72
N VAL A 168 0.28 -20.10 -8.64
CA VAL A 168 -0.35 -18.81 -8.31
C VAL A 168 -1.67 -19.01 -7.57
N TRP A 169 -2.45 -20.00 -7.99
CA TRP A 169 -3.66 -20.40 -7.26
C TRP A 169 -3.32 -20.77 -5.81
N LYS A 170 -2.33 -21.66 -5.62
CA LYS A 170 -1.91 -22.11 -4.28
C LYS A 170 -1.42 -20.97 -3.42
N TRP A 171 -0.61 -20.07 -3.99
CA TRP A 171 -0.13 -18.89 -3.29
C TRP A 171 -1.29 -17.99 -2.86
N LEU A 172 -2.16 -17.60 -3.80
CA LEU A 172 -3.26 -16.65 -3.57
C LEU A 172 -4.31 -17.17 -2.58
N TYR A 173 -4.65 -18.45 -2.65
CA TYR A 173 -5.68 -19.06 -1.79
C TYR A 173 -5.14 -19.58 -0.45
N SER A 174 -3.82 -19.62 -0.27
CA SER A 174 -3.25 -19.91 1.03
C SER A 174 -3.36 -18.70 1.97
N LYS A 175 -3.19 -18.94 3.27
CA LYS A 175 -2.91 -17.88 4.25
C LYS A 175 -1.42 -17.53 4.34
N ASN A 176 -0.59 -18.10 3.45
CA ASN A 176 0.86 -17.99 3.50
C ASN A 176 1.34 -17.08 2.35
N ASN A 177 0.80 -15.88 2.28
CA ASN A 177 1.19 -14.90 1.27
C ASN A 177 1.15 -13.48 1.83
N GLY A 178 1.83 -12.55 1.16
CA GLY A 178 1.91 -11.16 1.57
C GLY A 178 0.58 -10.41 1.53
N PHE A 179 -0.42 -10.85 0.76
CA PHE A 179 -1.74 -10.20 0.80
C PHE A 179 -2.46 -10.53 2.11
N TYR A 180 -2.48 -11.81 2.50
CA TYR A 180 -3.07 -12.22 3.77
C TYR A 180 -2.32 -11.60 4.96
N ASP A 181 -0.99 -11.66 4.95
CA ASP A 181 -0.17 -11.15 6.05
C ASP A 181 -0.22 -9.62 6.23
N ASN A 182 -0.71 -8.88 5.23
CA ASN A 182 -0.98 -7.44 5.33
C ASN A 182 -2.48 -7.13 5.46
N SER A 183 -3.37 -8.12 5.42
CA SER A 183 -4.81 -7.93 5.69
C SER A 183 -5.04 -7.70 7.19
N ILE A 184 -6.18 -7.10 7.54
CA ILE A 184 -6.58 -6.89 8.94
C ILE A 184 -6.64 -8.24 9.68
N GLU A 185 -7.20 -9.26 9.04
CA GLU A 185 -7.35 -10.61 9.57
C GLU A 185 -5.99 -11.31 9.75
N GLY A 186 -5.10 -11.24 8.76
CA GLY A 186 -3.79 -11.90 8.84
C GLY A 186 -2.88 -11.24 9.88
N VAL A 187 -2.87 -9.91 9.95
CA VAL A 187 -2.12 -9.19 11.01
C VAL A 187 -2.70 -9.51 12.39
N HIS A 188 -4.03 -9.58 12.52
CA HIS A 188 -4.65 -10.00 13.77
C HIS A 188 -4.28 -11.43 14.15
N GLU A 189 -4.37 -12.40 13.22
CA GLU A 189 -3.99 -13.79 13.48
C GLU A 189 -2.51 -13.91 13.87
N LEU A 190 -1.63 -13.15 13.23
CA LEU A 190 -0.22 -13.06 13.59
C LEU A 190 -0.03 -12.50 15.00
N SER A 191 -0.76 -11.44 15.37
CA SER A 191 -0.68 -10.83 16.70
C SER A 191 -1.07 -11.79 17.83
N GLN A 192 -1.94 -12.78 17.56
CA GLN A 192 -2.31 -13.80 18.56
C GLN A 192 -1.22 -14.84 18.80
N LYS A 193 -0.25 -14.97 17.87
CA LYS A 193 0.82 -15.98 17.91
C LYS A 193 2.19 -15.40 18.25
N THR A 194 2.28 -14.08 18.41
CA THR A 194 3.53 -13.36 18.56
C THR A 194 3.46 -12.38 19.72
N ILE A 195 4.62 -11.90 20.18
CA ILE A 195 4.67 -10.76 21.09
C ILE A 195 4.56 -9.47 20.29
N ASN A 196 3.74 -8.52 20.75
CA ASN A 196 3.57 -7.25 20.06
C ASN A 196 4.87 -6.43 20.03
N THR A 197 5.65 -6.51 21.10
CA THR A 197 6.90 -5.77 21.27
C THR A 197 7.84 -6.54 22.20
N SER A 198 9.14 -6.33 22.02
CA SER A 198 10.17 -6.80 22.93
C SER A 198 10.54 -5.74 23.96
N PRO A 199 10.68 -6.10 25.25
CA PRO A 199 11.13 -5.16 26.27
C PRO A 199 12.60 -4.72 26.08
N ASN A 200 13.34 -5.34 25.16
CA ASN A 200 14.75 -5.05 24.91
C ASN A 200 14.97 -4.04 23.78
N ILE A 201 13.93 -3.76 22.97
CA ILE A 201 14.01 -2.98 21.73
C ILE A 201 13.29 -1.63 21.89
N PHE A 202 13.86 -0.58 21.27
CA PHE A 202 13.17 0.70 21.06
C PHE A 202 12.32 0.66 19.80
N TYR A 203 11.08 1.15 19.86
CA TYR A 203 10.24 1.23 18.68
C TYR A 203 9.83 2.67 18.39
N PHE A 204 9.92 3.06 17.12
CA PHE A 204 9.42 4.35 16.62
C PHE A 204 8.51 4.10 15.42
N SER A 205 7.43 4.86 15.33
CA SER A 205 6.50 4.80 14.19
C SER A 205 6.20 6.19 13.67
N LEU A 206 6.09 6.31 12.35
CA LEU A 206 5.60 7.51 11.67
C LEU A 206 4.43 7.12 10.77
N SER A 207 3.36 7.91 10.85
CA SER A 207 2.16 7.71 10.05
C SER A 207 2.07 8.73 8.94
N PHE A 208 1.33 8.39 7.89
CA PHE A 208 1.19 9.18 6.68
C PHE A 208 -0.25 9.15 6.19
N HIS A 209 -0.68 10.22 5.52
CA HIS A 209 -1.85 10.15 4.65
C HIS A 209 -1.63 11.04 3.42
N ALA A 210 -2.30 10.65 2.34
CA ALA A 210 -2.29 11.32 1.04
C ALA A 210 -3.70 11.73 0.58
N THR A 211 -4.62 11.81 1.54
CA THR A 211 -6.04 12.09 1.32
C THR A 211 -6.47 13.49 1.74
N LYS A 212 -7.57 13.96 1.15
CA LYS A 212 -8.37 15.10 1.60
C LYS A 212 -9.86 14.76 1.55
N PRO A 213 -10.73 15.45 2.32
CA PRO A 213 -12.17 15.18 2.30
C PRO A 213 -12.77 15.31 0.90
N PHE A 214 -13.70 14.42 0.56
CA PHE A 214 -14.50 14.51 -0.66
C PHE A 214 -15.43 15.75 -0.56
N PRO A 215 -15.53 16.59 -1.61
CA PRO A 215 -16.40 17.77 -1.58
C PRO A 215 -17.88 17.40 -1.36
N THR A 216 -18.50 17.93 -0.31
CA THR A 216 -19.94 17.77 -0.08
C THR A 216 -20.75 18.63 -1.05
N ASP A 217 -20.26 19.85 -1.31
CA ASP A 217 -20.88 20.79 -2.24
C ASP A 217 -20.36 20.62 -3.66
N TRP A 218 -21.16 21.07 -4.61
CA TRP A 218 -20.76 21.12 -6.02
C TRP A 218 -19.59 22.08 -6.23
N PRO A 219 -18.46 21.61 -6.78
CA PRO A 219 -17.36 22.49 -7.12
C PRO A 219 -17.77 23.40 -8.29
N ASP A 220 -17.16 24.59 -8.38
CA ASP A 220 -17.54 25.58 -9.40
C ASP A 220 -17.31 25.06 -10.82
N TRP A 221 -16.22 24.32 -11.05
CA TRP A 221 -16.01 23.64 -12.33
C TRP A 221 -17.09 22.61 -12.64
N GLY A 222 -17.65 21.94 -11.62
CA GLY A 222 -18.71 20.94 -11.79
C GLY A 222 -20.02 21.58 -12.24
N LYS A 223 -20.35 22.76 -11.68
CA LYS A 223 -21.48 23.58 -12.12
C LYS A 223 -21.30 24.04 -13.56
N VAL A 224 -20.09 24.46 -13.95
CA VAL A 224 -19.76 24.85 -15.33
C VAL A 224 -19.88 23.66 -16.28
N ALA A 225 -19.30 22.51 -15.93
CA ALA A 225 -19.33 21.29 -16.75
C ALA A 225 -20.77 20.79 -17.01
N LEU A 226 -21.66 20.89 -16.02
CA LEU A 226 -23.08 20.58 -16.22
C LEU A 226 -23.76 21.51 -17.21
N ASN A 227 -23.44 22.81 -17.16
CA ASN A 227 -24.01 23.81 -18.08
C ASN A 227 -23.53 23.62 -19.53
N GLU A 228 -22.35 23.04 -19.73
CA GLU A 228 -21.75 22.79 -21.04
C GLU A 228 -22.14 21.42 -21.65
N PHE A 229 -22.84 20.55 -20.91
CA PHE A 229 -23.16 19.21 -21.38
C PHE A 229 -24.03 19.26 -22.67
N PRO A 230 -23.58 18.67 -23.79
CA PRO A 230 -24.21 18.84 -25.09
C PRO A 230 -25.48 17.98 -25.22
N PHE A 231 -26.62 18.51 -24.81
CA PHE A 231 -27.90 17.84 -24.97
C PHE A 231 -28.37 17.85 -26.43
N LYS A 232 -28.63 16.68 -27.00
CA LYS A 232 -29.37 16.56 -28.26
C LYS A 232 -30.86 16.69 -27.97
N THR A 233 -31.42 17.87 -28.20
CA THR A 233 -32.86 18.11 -28.15
C THR A 233 -33.56 17.32 -29.27
N GLY A 234 -34.42 16.35 -28.94
CA GLY A 234 -35.20 15.66 -29.98
C GLY A 234 -35.86 14.32 -29.67
N ILE A 235 -35.83 13.77 -28.45
CA ILE A 235 -36.63 12.56 -28.13
C ILE A 235 -37.97 13.00 -27.51
N PRO A 236 -39.11 12.87 -28.22
CA PRO A 236 -40.41 13.11 -27.62
C PRO A 236 -40.72 11.93 -26.69
N ILE A 237 -40.64 12.14 -25.38
CA ILE A 237 -41.13 11.18 -24.40
C ILE A 237 -42.67 11.24 -24.44
N PRO A 238 -43.38 10.18 -24.85
CA PRO A 238 -44.80 10.27 -25.23
C PRO A 238 -45.77 10.58 -24.07
N PHE A 239 -45.31 10.61 -22.82
CA PHE A 239 -46.15 10.72 -21.63
C PHE A 239 -46.00 12.02 -20.82
N LEU A 240 -45.20 12.99 -21.26
CA LEU A 240 -45.20 14.34 -20.67
C LEU A 240 -45.36 15.41 -21.75
N GLY A 241 -46.60 15.86 -21.93
CA GLY A 241 -46.91 17.04 -22.74
C GLY A 241 -46.33 18.32 -22.13
N GLN A 242 -45.79 19.19 -22.99
CA GLN A 242 -45.35 20.58 -22.77
C GLN A 242 -44.26 20.87 -21.70
N LEU A 243 -44.02 20.02 -20.71
CA LEU A 243 -42.95 20.20 -19.71
C LEU A 243 -41.56 19.74 -20.18
N THR A 244 -41.46 18.89 -21.20
CA THR A 244 -40.20 18.21 -21.58
C THR A 244 -39.12 19.12 -22.14
N ASN A 245 -39.45 20.20 -22.85
CA ASN A 245 -38.42 21.12 -23.40
C ASN A 245 -37.88 22.12 -22.37
N MET A 246 -38.62 22.42 -21.30
CA MET A 246 -38.18 23.33 -20.23
C MET A 246 -37.58 22.56 -19.05
N VAL A 247 -38.09 21.36 -18.76
CA VAL A 247 -37.58 20.49 -17.70
C VAL A 247 -36.27 19.82 -18.11
N VAL A 248 -36.09 19.34 -19.33
CA VAL A 248 -34.82 18.65 -19.67
C VAL A 248 -33.68 19.64 -19.90
N ASN A 249 -33.92 20.80 -20.52
CA ASN A 249 -32.87 21.79 -20.75
C ASN A 249 -32.53 22.62 -19.50
N GLY A 250 -33.46 22.76 -18.55
CA GLY A 250 -33.27 23.53 -17.32
C GLY A 250 -32.94 22.68 -16.08
N ALA A 251 -33.44 21.44 -15.97
CA ALA A 251 -33.26 20.64 -14.74
C ALA A 251 -31.81 20.29 -14.44
N TRP A 252 -30.93 20.18 -15.44
CA TRP A 252 -29.50 19.95 -15.20
C TRP A 252 -28.81 21.16 -14.56
N ALA A 253 -29.22 22.38 -14.91
CA ALA A 253 -28.75 23.60 -14.25
C ALA A 253 -29.24 23.70 -12.79
N PHE A 254 -30.36 23.05 -12.46
CA PHE A 254 -30.89 22.95 -11.10
C PHE A 254 -30.41 21.72 -10.34
N LEU A 255 -29.72 20.78 -11.00
CA LEU A 255 -29.28 19.52 -10.38
C LEU A 255 -28.39 19.75 -9.15
N PRO A 256 -27.46 20.73 -9.15
CA PRO A 256 -26.71 21.07 -7.94
C PRO A 256 -27.54 21.52 -6.73
N ALA A 257 -28.78 21.97 -6.95
CA ALA A 257 -29.66 22.44 -5.87
C ALA A 257 -30.51 21.31 -5.24
N ILE A 258 -30.56 20.13 -5.87
CA ILE A 258 -31.44 19.02 -5.45
C ILE A 258 -30.74 17.66 -5.33
N VAL A 259 -29.49 17.55 -5.79
CA VAL A 259 -28.66 16.34 -5.67
C VAL A 259 -27.31 16.73 -5.11
N ASP A 260 -26.88 16.05 -4.04
CA ASP A 260 -25.55 16.23 -3.47
C ASP A 260 -24.46 15.74 -4.43
N PHE A 261 -23.32 16.43 -4.45
CA PHE A 261 -22.22 16.09 -5.36
C PHE A 261 -21.72 14.64 -5.20
N PRO A 262 -21.52 14.08 -3.99
CA PRO A 262 -21.13 12.68 -3.80
C PRO A 262 -22.15 11.70 -4.41
N ALA A 263 -23.44 11.94 -4.21
CA ALA A 263 -24.51 11.09 -4.73
C ALA A 263 -24.52 11.09 -6.27
N PHE A 264 -24.27 12.25 -6.88
CA PHE A 264 -24.15 12.37 -8.33
C PHE A 264 -22.93 11.59 -8.87
N VAL A 265 -21.75 11.76 -8.27
CA VAL A 265 -20.53 11.06 -8.70
C VAL A 265 -20.66 9.55 -8.51
N GLN A 266 -21.30 9.11 -7.42
CA GLN A 266 -21.61 7.70 -7.19
C GLN A 266 -22.52 7.15 -8.29
N TRP A 267 -23.58 7.88 -8.64
CA TRP A 267 -24.49 7.47 -9.70
C TRP A 267 -23.78 7.36 -11.05
N ILE A 268 -22.96 8.35 -11.44
CA ILE A 268 -22.17 8.28 -12.68
C ILE A 268 -21.26 7.05 -12.68
N THR A 269 -20.52 6.86 -11.60
CA THR A 269 -19.52 5.78 -11.49
C THR A 269 -20.17 4.42 -11.59
N GLN A 270 -21.23 4.18 -10.82
CA GLN A 270 -21.88 2.86 -10.73
C GLN A 270 -22.85 2.60 -11.88
N SER A 271 -23.64 3.60 -12.29
CA SER A 271 -24.74 3.39 -13.25
C SER A 271 -24.34 3.63 -14.69
N VAL A 272 -23.34 4.49 -14.93
CA VAL A 272 -22.90 4.89 -16.27
C VAL A 272 -21.57 4.23 -16.62
N ILE A 273 -20.48 4.61 -15.95
CA ILE A 273 -19.12 4.19 -16.33
C ILE A 273 -18.95 2.68 -16.17
N THR A 274 -19.30 2.14 -15.00
CA THR A 274 -19.21 0.68 -14.74
C THR A 274 -20.07 -0.12 -15.74
N ARG A 275 -21.24 0.40 -16.13
CA ARG A 275 -22.09 -0.24 -17.13
C ARG A 275 -21.47 -0.23 -18.52
N VAL A 276 -20.85 0.87 -18.94
CA VAL A 276 -20.12 0.97 -20.21
C VAL A 276 -18.97 -0.03 -20.23
N LEU A 277 -18.17 -0.09 -19.16
CA LEU A 277 -17.06 -1.04 -19.03
C LEU A 277 -17.53 -2.50 -19.18
N ARG A 278 -18.62 -2.87 -18.50
CA ARG A 278 -19.21 -4.21 -18.60
C ARG A 278 -19.66 -4.56 -20.03
N ILE A 279 -20.27 -3.62 -20.76
CA ILE A 279 -20.69 -3.83 -22.15
C ILE A 279 -19.48 -4.08 -23.06
N GLN A 280 -18.33 -3.48 -22.76
CA GLN A 280 -17.07 -3.69 -23.48
C GLN A 280 -16.33 -4.98 -23.05
N GLY A 281 -16.91 -5.79 -22.14
CA GLY A 281 -16.31 -7.02 -21.65
C GLY A 281 -15.37 -6.84 -20.45
N TYR A 282 -15.22 -5.62 -19.94
CA TYR A 282 -14.48 -5.37 -18.70
C TYR A 282 -15.38 -5.63 -17.50
N ASN A 283 -15.27 -6.84 -16.95
CA ASN A 283 -15.93 -7.21 -15.70
C ASN A 283 -15.12 -6.69 -14.49
N MET A 284 -15.25 -5.40 -14.22
CA MET A 284 -14.63 -4.67 -13.11
C MET A 284 -15.68 -3.78 -12.46
N LYS A 285 -15.52 -3.51 -11.15
CA LYS A 285 -16.36 -2.57 -10.41
C LYS A 285 -15.50 -1.40 -9.96
N LEU A 286 -15.79 -0.21 -10.48
CA LEU A 286 -15.10 0.99 -10.02
C LEU A 286 -15.54 1.33 -8.59
N PRO A 287 -14.61 1.80 -7.73
CA PRO A 287 -14.94 2.26 -6.39
C PRO A 287 -15.89 3.46 -6.47
N SER A 288 -16.91 3.47 -5.60
CA SER A 288 -17.74 4.66 -5.41
C SER A 288 -16.90 5.80 -4.78
N PRO A 289 -17.29 7.07 -4.95
CA PRO A 289 -16.69 8.15 -4.17
C PRO A 289 -16.83 7.85 -2.67
N GLY A 290 -15.70 7.87 -1.98
CA GLY A 290 -15.61 7.72 -0.54
C GLY A 290 -15.75 9.06 0.21
N GLU A 291 -15.44 9.03 1.50
CA GLU A 291 -15.34 10.24 2.33
C GLU A 291 -14.05 11.01 2.04
N TYR A 292 -13.03 10.32 1.52
CA TYR A 292 -11.75 10.87 1.15
C TYR A 292 -11.42 10.65 -0.32
N ILE A 293 -10.71 11.62 -0.90
CA ILE A 293 -10.13 11.56 -2.24
C ILE A 293 -8.62 11.83 -2.16
N PRO A 294 -7.85 11.48 -3.19
CA PRO A 294 -6.44 11.82 -3.23
C PRO A 294 -6.23 13.34 -3.20
N ARG A 295 -5.17 13.78 -2.53
CA ARG A 295 -4.63 15.13 -2.68
C ARG A 295 -4.02 15.33 -4.06
N GLU A 296 -3.78 16.59 -4.41
CA GLU A 296 -3.20 17.01 -5.69
C GLU A 296 -1.74 16.60 -5.88
N ASP A 297 -1.04 16.29 -4.79
CA ASP A 297 0.38 15.92 -4.76
C ASP A 297 0.63 14.40 -4.84
N VAL A 298 -0.43 13.60 -4.83
CA VAL A 298 -0.34 12.14 -4.94
C VAL A 298 0.20 11.74 -6.33
N ILE A 299 1.17 10.83 -6.36
CA ILE A 299 1.70 10.35 -7.62
C ILE A 299 0.59 9.67 -8.47
N PRO A 300 0.53 9.92 -9.79
CA PRO A 300 -0.61 9.47 -10.61
C PRO A 300 -0.92 7.98 -10.56
N ILE A 301 0.10 7.12 -10.36
CA ILE A 301 -0.08 5.67 -10.28
C ILE A 301 -0.74 5.21 -8.97
N MET A 302 -0.64 6.00 -7.90
CA MET A 302 -1.22 5.71 -6.58
C MET A 302 -2.63 6.29 -6.41
N MET A 303 -3.00 7.28 -7.24
CA MET A 303 -4.33 7.89 -7.24
C MET A 303 -5.49 6.88 -7.15
N PRO A 304 -5.51 5.76 -7.91
CA PRO A 304 -6.64 4.83 -7.86
C PRO A 304 -6.79 4.12 -6.50
N THR A 305 -5.68 3.74 -5.85
CA THR A 305 -5.72 3.05 -4.56
C THR A 305 -6.06 4.02 -3.44
N VAL A 306 -5.49 5.24 -3.47
CA VAL A 306 -5.84 6.30 -2.51
C VAL A 306 -7.34 6.60 -2.53
N TYR A 307 -7.90 6.75 -3.74
CA TYR A 307 -9.33 7.01 -3.94
C TYR A 307 -10.20 5.84 -3.46
N ALA A 308 -9.83 4.61 -3.80
CA ALA A 308 -10.61 3.43 -3.45
C ALA A 308 -10.60 3.16 -1.94
N MET A 309 -9.44 3.25 -1.29
CA MET A 309 -9.30 3.09 0.17
C MET A 309 -10.05 4.19 0.93
N GLY A 310 -10.09 5.41 0.37
CA GLY A 310 -10.84 6.54 0.93
C GLY A 310 -12.36 6.35 1.04
N GLY A 311 -12.90 5.28 0.44
CA GLY A 311 -14.30 4.86 0.58
C GLY A 311 -14.47 3.41 1.05
N GLN A 312 -13.39 2.70 1.36
CA GLN A 312 -13.44 1.28 1.72
C GLN A 312 -13.85 1.11 3.18
N GLN A 313 -15.14 0.87 3.39
CA GLN A 313 -15.70 0.61 4.71
C GLN A 313 -15.26 -0.76 5.24
N LEU A 314 -14.97 -0.81 6.53
CA LEU A 314 -14.65 -2.06 7.22
C LEU A 314 -15.85 -3.02 7.20
N THR A 315 -15.59 -4.32 7.12
CA THR A 315 -16.60 -5.33 7.38
C THR A 315 -16.94 -5.39 8.88
N GLN A 316 -18.03 -6.07 9.23
CA GLN A 316 -18.40 -6.25 10.64
C GLN A 316 -17.31 -7.04 11.40
N ALA A 317 -16.76 -8.09 10.79
CA ALA A 317 -15.68 -8.88 11.37
C ALA A 317 -14.41 -8.04 11.58
N GLN A 318 -14.05 -7.19 10.62
CA GLN A 318 -12.91 -6.28 10.75
C GLN A 318 -13.11 -5.27 11.89
N ARG A 319 -14.32 -4.70 12.04
CA ARG A 319 -14.64 -3.83 13.19
C ARG A 319 -14.51 -4.55 14.53
N GLU A 320 -14.91 -5.82 14.59
CA GLU A 320 -14.77 -6.64 15.80
C GLU A 320 -13.30 -6.94 16.11
N ILE A 321 -12.48 -7.22 15.09
CA ILE A 321 -11.03 -7.43 15.23
C ILE A 321 -10.32 -6.18 15.77
N LEU A 322 -10.69 -5.01 15.24
CA LEU A 322 -10.02 -3.75 15.54
C LEU A 322 -10.47 -3.13 16.87
N GLU A 323 -11.67 -3.49 17.34
CA GLU A 323 -12.33 -2.98 18.56
C GLU A 323 -12.49 -1.44 18.57
N PRO A 324 -13.27 -0.85 19.50
CA PRO A 324 -13.48 0.61 19.53
C PRO A 324 -12.18 1.40 19.75
N GLY A 325 -12.02 2.55 19.08
CA GLY A 325 -10.91 3.48 19.31
C GLY A 325 -10.20 4.02 18.06
N PHE A 326 -10.60 3.60 16.86
CA PHE A 326 -10.09 4.11 15.59
C PHE A 326 -11.28 4.39 14.67
N GLU A 327 -11.79 5.62 14.74
CA GLU A 327 -13.03 5.99 14.05
C GLU A 327 -12.81 6.25 12.56
N ASP A 328 -11.62 6.74 12.16
CA ASP A 328 -11.28 7.01 10.77
C ASP A 328 -10.28 5.99 10.23
N TRP A 329 -10.79 5.03 9.45
CA TRP A 329 -9.99 4.06 8.69
C TRP A 329 -9.88 4.41 7.21
N LEU A 330 -10.43 5.55 6.79
CA LEU A 330 -10.51 5.91 5.37
C LEU A 330 -9.33 6.79 4.94
N GLN A 331 -8.73 7.55 5.86
CA GLN A 331 -7.42 8.16 5.62
C GLN A 331 -6.35 7.10 5.35
N ASN A 332 -5.55 7.34 4.31
CA ASN A 332 -4.53 6.40 3.84
C ASN A 332 -3.45 7.14 3.04
N ASP A 333 -2.29 6.52 2.88
CA ASP A 333 -1.16 6.98 2.05
C ASP A 333 -1.17 6.39 0.63
N GLY A 334 -2.22 5.64 0.27
CA GLY A 334 -2.36 4.90 -0.97
C GLY A 334 -2.09 3.41 -0.88
N ILE A 335 -1.46 2.92 0.20
CA ILE A 335 -1.21 1.49 0.44
C ILE A 335 -1.72 1.04 1.80
N VAL A 336 -1.61 1.88 2.83
CA VAL A 336 -1.93 1.57 4.21
C VAL A 336 -2.85 2.63 4.80
N ASN A 337 -3.84 2.20 5.58
CA ASN A 337 -4.71 3.11 6.32
C ASN A 337 -3.90 3.77 7.44
N THR A 338 -4.04 5.09 7.59
CA THR A 338 -3.26 5.90 8.54
C THR A 338 -3.42 5.41 9.98
N ALA A 339 -4.63 4.99 10.35
CA ALA A 339 -4.95 4.42 11.66
C ALA A 339 -4.20 3.10 11.98
N SER A 340 -3.67 2.42 10.96
CA SER A 340 -2.89 1.19 11.12
C SER A 340 -1.42 1.47 11.43
N MET A 341 -0.91 2.65 11.12
CA MET A 341 0.54 2.97 11.14
C MET A 341 1.11 3.29 12.52
N LEU A 342 0.26 3.59 13.50
CA LEU A 342 0.68 4.00 14.84
C LEU A 342 1.54 2.95 15.57
N GLY A 343 1.27 1.67 15.30
CA GLY A 343 1.89 0.55 15.99
C GLY A 343 0.87 -0.49 16.46
N PRO A 344 1.36 -1.65 16.94
CA PRO A 344 0.52 -2.72 17.44
C PRO A 344 -0.36 -2.25 18.60
N ARG A 345 -1.53 -2.85 18.72
CA ARG A 345 -2.52 -2.44 19.72
C ARG A 345 -1.97 -2.49 21.15
N GLY A 346 -2.29 -1.47 21.95
CA GLY A 346 -1.90 -1.37 23.35
C GLY A 346 -0.42 -1.08 23.60
N SER A 347 0.38 -0.86 22.55
CA SER A 347 1.84 -0.67 22.67
C SER A 347 2.33 0.72 22.29
N VAL A 348 1.42 1.66 21.99
CA VAL A 348 1.77 2.97 21.41
C VAL A 348 1.69 4.10 22.45
N ARG A 349 2.68 4.99 22.44
CA ARG A 349 2.71 6.27 23.17
C ARG A 349 3.12 7.39 22.24
N ASN A 350 2.64 8.61 22.49
CA ASN A 350 3.06 9.77 21.71
C ASN A 350 4.50 10.15 22.06
N VAL A 351 5.34 10.47 21.07
CA VAL A 351 6.75 10.86 21.29
C VAL A 351 6.89 12.10 22.18
N SER A 352 5.92 13.01 22.22
CA SER A 352 5.93 14.18 23.12
C SER A 352 5.94 13.81 24.61
N SER A 353 5.53 12.58 24.95
CA SER A 353 5.60 12.05 26.32
C SER A 353 6.92 11.33 26.62
N LEU A 354 7.86 11.28 25.68
CA LEU A 354 9.21 10.77 25.90
C LEU A 354 10.04 11.89 26.56
N PRO A 355 10.38 11.78 27.85
CA PRO A 355 10.99 12.88 28.59
C PRO A 355 12.42 13.18 28.14
N ASP A 356 13.15 12.13 27.76
CA ASP A 356 14.53 12.21 27.33
C ASP A 356 14.90 10.92 26.56
N VAL A 357 16.03 11.00 25.85
CA VAL A 357 16.60 9.97 24.99
C VAL A 357 17.67 9.15 25.75
N ASP A 358 17.58 9.06 27.09
CA ASP A 358 18.37 8.13 27.91
C ASP A 358 17.75 6.75 27.86
N PHE A 359 18.39 5.93 27.05
CA PHE A 359 17.95 4.61 26.65
C PHE A 359 18.41 3.49 27.61
N SER A 360 19.06 3.84 28.72
CA SER A 360 19.40 2.92 29.80
C SER A 360 18.25 2.71 30.81
N ILE A 361 17.22 3.57 30.78
CA ILE A 361 16.14 3.61 31.76
C ILE A 361 15.00 2.62 31.39
N PRO A 362 14.53 1.76 32.33
CA PRO A 362 13.40 0.85 32.10
C PRO A 362 12.10 1.58 31.73
N GLY A 363 11.26 0.93 30.90
CA GLY A 363 9.94 1.45 30.53
C GLY A 363 9.91 2.38 29.30
N LYS A 364 11.05 2.59 28.65
CA LYS A 364 11.17 3.29 27.34
C LYS A 364 11.29 2.35 26.14
N ARG A 365 11.59 1.07 26.41
CA ARG A 365 11.66 -0.04 25.44
C ARG A 365 10.38 -0.87 25.51
N GLY A 366 10.08 -1.63 24.47
CA GLY A 366 8.83 -2.42 24.40
C GLY A 366 7.58 -1.57 24.21
N VAL A 367 7.74 -0.34 23.71
CA VAL A 367 6.66 0.58 23.35
C VAL A 367 7.04 1.30 22.06
N TYR A 368 6.06 1.48 21.18
CA TYR A 368 6.13 2.32 19.99
C TYR A 368 5.95 3.79 20.38
N TRP A 369 7.00 4.58 20.18
CA TRP A 369 6.95 6.04 20.27
C TRP A 369 6.52 6.61 18.93
N HIS A 370 5.25 7.02 18.85
CA HIS A 370 4.65 7.56 17.64
C HIS A 370 5.10 9.01 17.42
N LEU A 371 5.76 9.23 16.29
CA LEU A 371 6.39 10.48 15.90
C LEU A 371 5.39 11.52 15.37
N GLY A 372 4.19 11.08 14.97
CA GLY A 372 3.14 11.93 14.45
C GLY A 372 2.57 11.40 13.14
N VAL A 373 1.75 12.24 12.51
CA VAL A 373 1.16 11.98 11.19
C VAL A 373 1.70 13.04 10.24
N ASN A 374 2.27 12.61 9.11
CA ASN A 374 2.66 13.49 8.01
C ASN A 374 1.52 13.51 6.98
N ASP A 375 1.09 14.71 6.61
CA ASP A 375 -0.01 14.99 5.70
C ASP A 375 0.45 15.63 4.39
N THR A 376 1.69 15.33 3.98
CA THR A 376 2.34 15.85 2.77
C THR A 376 2.97 14.77 1.90
N MET A 377 3.00 13.52 2.36
CA MET A 377 3.63 12.39 1.69
C MET A 377 2.63 11.29 1.38
N ASP A 378 2.74 10.70 0.19
CA ASP A 378 2.16 9.40 -0.11
C ASP A 378 3.14 8.26 0.20
N HIS A 379 2.71 7.00 0.05
CA HIS A 379 3.50 5.84 0.46
C HIS A 379 4.86 5.72 -0.27
N ALA A 380 4.98 6.24 -1.50
CA ALA A 380 6.21 6.18 -2.27
C ALA A 380 7.19 7.29 -1.85
N ASP A 381 6.66 8.45 -1.47
CA ASP A 381 7.43 9.57 -0.94
C ASP A 381 8.20 9.18 0.34
N GLU A 382 7.63 8.30 1.18
CA GLU A 382 8.23 7.85 2.44
C GLU A 382 9.64 7.28 2.28
N ILE A 383 9.86 6.59 1.17
CA ILE A 383 11.13 5.96 0.79
C ILE A 383 11.86 6.78 -0.28
N GLY A 384 11.38 7.97 -0.61
CA GLY A 384 12.01 8.90 -1.52
C GLY A 384 11.88 8.56 -3.00
N ILE A 385 10.85 7.79 -3.37
CA ILE A 385 10.54 7.45 -4.76
C ILE A 385 9.52 8.46 -5.27
N PHE A 386 9.88 9.21 -6.32
CA PHE A 386 9.02 10.23 -6.96
C PHE A 386 8.66 11.45 -6.08
N ILE A 387 9.54 11.85 -5.17
CA ILE A 387 9.35 13.05 -4.34
C ILE A 387 9.12 14.29 -5.21
N GLU A 388 7.93 14.89 -5.13
CA GLU A 388 7.67 16.22 -5.68
C GLU A 388 8.55 17.27 -4.98
N ARG A 389 8.91 18.35 -5.68
CA ARG A 389 9.89 19.33 -5.16
C ARG A 389 9.55 19.91 -3.78
N ASP A 390 8.27 19.93 -3.41
CA ASP A 390 7.75 20.54 -2.20
C ASP A 390 7.25 19.53 -1.14
N THR A 391 7.39 18.21 -1.37
CA THR A 391 6.93 17.14 -0.46
C THR A 391 7.59 17.20 0.93
N VAL A 392 8.81 17.72 1.02
CA VAL A 392 9.48 18.03 2.30
C VAL A 392 9.56 19.54 2.46
N ARG A 393 8.58 20.14 3.13
CA ARG A 393 8.79 21.44 3.75
C ARG A 393 9.38 21.18 5.13
N PRO A 394 10.66 21.50 5.38
CA PRO A 394 11.15 21.49 6.75
C PRO A 394 10.35 22.54 7.50
N HIS A 395 9.33 22.11 8.25
CA HIS A 395 8.87 22.88 9.38
C HIS A 395 10.10 22.99 10.27
N THR A 396 10.68 24.19 10.32
CA THR A 396 11.60 24.58 11.37
C THR A 396 10.90 24.29 12.69
N PHE A 397 11.19 23.12 13.27
CA PHE A 397 11.01 22.90 14.69
C PHE A 397 11.88 23.98 15.34
N CYS A 398 11.23 25.01 15.85
CA CYS A 398 11.90 25.97 16.71
C CYS A 398 12.44 25.17 17.90
N CYS A 399 13.77 25.15 18.03
CA CYS A 399 14.47 24.63 19.20
C CYS A 399 14.05 25.36 20.47
#